data_AF-A0A653DKD7-F1
#
_entry.id   AF-A0A653DKD7-F1
#
_cell.length_a   1.000
_cell.length_b   1.000
_cell.length_c   1.000
_cell.angle_alpha   90.00
_cell.angle_beta   90.00
_cell.angle_gamma   90.00
#
_symmetry.space_group_name_H-M   'P 1'
#
loop_
_entity.id
_entity.type
_entity.pdbx_description
1 polymer ?
#
loop_
_entity_poly.entity_id
_entity_poly.type
_entity_poly.pdbx_seq_one_letter_code
_entity_poly.pdbx_strand_id
1 'polypeptide(L)'
;MPMDAAERKRRSRARQREDPDKRKLLLEKEKERSMKRRMEAKRSQDEETKSLCREKERLRKQIYRNKLKAAKTDLKVNESTSSPIGSYKTKRTLKKAVNKVMEAMPVSPTKKEAVVRQLARNILPSLSLEIKNCKDPRSDTISKENVEVVRKFYELDEISRAAPGRKDTISIKDTVTGKRDHVAKRHMTMSVVEAYQLFKKDYPDIKVGKSKFFEFRPPHVRTMNDIPHNVCVCPQHANFNFMLETLKKCVERLPTADLLTAITCDINSEKCMLEDDCSGCFDITDILPVNLVTDIAVVWKKWEKSESQYIPVSRQGTLNDLIQEIKKQTPIFKRHVFVKRQQSLHFENKKKNSTALEVVLQVDFAENFSILCQDEIQSAHWSHPQVTIFTGCAWSDAGNAKHSYIIMSNELNHDKYAVWAFMRKIIDDLKQKYPEMKKVSVFF
;
A
#
# COMPACT_ATOMS: atom_id res chain seq x y z
N MET A 1 15.63 -21.01 45.85
CA MET A 1 16.83 -20.88 44.99
C MET A 1 17.87 -19.99 45.67
N PRO A 2 19.18 -20.33 45.64
CA PRO A 2 20.22 -19.47 46.19
C PRO A 2 20.33 -18.16 45.39
N MET A 3 20.37 -17.02 46.08
CA MET A 3 20.43 -15.68 45.46
C MET A 3 21.81 -15.37 44.85
N ASP A 4 21.80 -14.87 43.62
CA ASP A 4 22.95 -14.36 42.89
C ASP A 4 23.70 -13.24 43.65
N ALA A 5 25.01 -13.13 43.45
CA ALA A 5 25.88 -12.12 44.06
C ALA A 5 25.47 -10.69 43.67
N ALA A 6 24.96 -10.48 42.44
CA ALA A 6 24.47 -9.17 42.03
C ALA A 6 23.18 -8.79 42.78
N GLU A 7 22.29 -9.76 42.98
CA GLU A 7 21.06 -9.63 43.78
C GLU A 7 21.39 -9.25 45.24
N ARG A 8 22.39 -9.92 45.84
CA ARG A 8 22.90 -9.60 47.19
C ARG A 8 23.46 -8.17 47.27
N LYS A 9 24.22 -7.74 46.26
CA LYS A 9 24.81 -6.39 46.19
C LYS A 9 23.74 -5.32 46.02
N ARG A 10 22.69 -5.58 45.23
CA ARG A 10 21.52 -4.69 45.09
C ARG A 10 20.78 -4.54 46.40
N ARG A 11 20.47 -5.63 47.09
CA ARG A 11 19.79 -5.60 48.40
C ARG A 11 20.62 -4.90 49.47
N SER A 12 21.94 -5.10 49.47
CA SER A 12 22.85 -4.36 50.37
C SER A 12 22.83 -2.86 50.10
N ARG A 13 22.87 -2.44 48.83
CA ARG A 13 22.76 -1.03 48.44
C ARG A 13 21.38 -0.43 48.75
N ALA A 14 20.31 -1.23 48.69
CA ALA A 14 18.97 -0.81 49.10
C ALA A 14 18.89 -0.57 50.61
N ARG A 15 19.40 -1.52 51.43
CA ARG A 15 19.50 -1.35 52.89
C ARG A 15 20.36 -0.15 53.30
N GLN A 16 21.41 0.16 52.55
CA GLN A 16 22.26 1.34 52.76
C GLN A 16 21.59 2.67 52.35
N ARG A 17 20.47 2.64 51.62
CA ARG A 17 19.68 3.83 51.30
C ARG A 17 18.58 4.09 52.34
N GLU A 18 18.12 3.06 53.03
CA GLU A 18 17.10 3.13 54.08
C GLU A 18 17.63 3.79 55.37
N ASP A 19 18.91 3.61 55.67
CA ASP A 19 19.58 4.20 56.85
C ASP A 19 20.70 5.19 56.41
N PRO A 20 20.42 6.51 56.37
CA PRO A 20 21.38 7.52 55.93
C PRO A 20 22.61 7.64 56.84
N ASP A 21 22.45 7.40 58.14
CA ASP A 21 23.53 7.57 59.12
C ASP A 21 24.56 6.45 59.00
N LYS A 22 24.10 5.22 58.79
CA LYS A 22 24.96 4.07 58.53
C LYS A 22 25.77 4.22 57.23
N ARG A 23 25.19 4.87 56.22
CA ARG A 23 25.87 5.19 54.95
C ARG A 23 26.95 6.26 55.15
N LYS A 24 26.69 7.28 55.97
CA LYS A 24 27.65 8.36 56.26
C LYS A 24 28.89 7.81 56.98
N LEU A 25 28.71 6.94 57.98
CA LEU A 25 29.80 6.30 58.71
C LEU A 25 30.70 5.42 57.81
N LEU A 26 30.09 4.71 56.85
CA LEU A 26 30.84 3.91 55.87
C LEU A 26 31.71 4.77 54.96
N LEU A 27 31.18 5.89 54.48
CA LEU A 27 31.91 6.84 53.62
C LEU A 27 33.07 7.50 54.37
N GLU A 28 32.92 7.80 55.65
CA GLU A 28 34.02 8.32 56.50
C GLU A 28 35.13 7.27 56.67
N LYS A 29 34.78 6.02 56.99
CA LYS A 29 35.77 4.92 57.07
C LYS A 29 36.48 4.63 55.74
N GLU A 30 35.82 4.88 54.61
CA GLU A 30 36.44 4.72 53.28
C GLU A 30 37.40 5.89 52.98
N LYS A 31 37.04 7.12 53.34
CA LYS A 31 37.92 8.29 53.24
C LYS A 31 39.19 8.11 54.08
N GLU A 32 39.08 7.63 55.32
CA GLU A 32 40.24 7.34 56.17
C GLU A 32 41.16 6.28 55.55
N ARG A 33 40.60 5.19 55.02
CA ARG A 33 41.38 4.14 54.33
C ARG A 33 42.10 4.69 53.10
N SER A 34 41.44 5.56 52.33
CA SER A 34 42.04 6.22 51.15
C SER A 34 43.18 7.17 51.54
N MET A 35 43.01 7.94 52.62
CA MET A 35 44.07 8.80 53.19
C MET A 35 45.28 7.99 53.64
N LYS A 36 45.08 6.89 54.40
CA LYS A 36 46.17 6.00 54.81
C LYS A 36 46.95 5.43 53.62
N ARG A 37 46.26 4.91 52.60
CA ARG A 37 46.91 4.42 51.36
C ARG A 37 47.74 5.49 50.66
N ARG A 38 47.27 6.73 50.60
CA ARG A 38 48.01 7.84 49.98
C ARG A 38 49.23 8.25 50.82
N MET A 39 49.14 8.19 52.13
CA MET A 39 50.26 8.48 53.05
C MET A 39 51.33 7.38 52.98
N GLU A 40 50.91 6.11 52.97
CA GLU A 40 51.81 4.96 52.78
C GLU A 40 52.49 5.00 51.41
N ALA A 41 51.75 5.25 50.34
CA ALA A 41 52.31 5.38 48.99
C ALA A 41 53.27 6.57 48.83
N LYS A 42 53.15 7.62 49.66
CA LYS A 42 54.13 8.72 49.72
C LYS A 42 55.37 8.36 50.55
N ARG A 43 55.22 7.50 51.57
CA ARG A 43 56.32 7.00 52.41
C ARG A 43 57.17 5.96 51.69
N SER A 44 56.59 5.20 50.76
CA SER A 44 57.26 4.09 50.05
C SER A 44 57.93 4.48 48.73
N GLN A 45 58.14 5.77 48.46
CA GLN A 45 58.75 6.23 47.20
C GLN A 45 60.20 6.68 47.39
N ASP A 46 61.09 6.12 46.57
CA ASP A 46 62.48 6.52 46.44
C ASP A 46 62.62 7.95 45.92
N GLU A 47 63.74 8.59 46.22
CA GLU A 47 63.87 10.04 45.99
C GLU A 47 63.96 10.42 44.51
N GLU A 48 64.36 9.48 43.67
CA GLU A 48 64.30 9.60 42.21
C GLU A 48 62.85 9.69 41.69
N THR A 49 61.93 8.89 42.25
CA THR A 49 60.51 8.96 41.90
C THR A 49 59.86 10.26 42.39
N LYS A 50 60.29 10.77 43.55
CA LYS A 50 59.85 12.08 44.05
C LYS A 50 60.37 13.23 43.17
N SER A 51 61.60 13.13 42.67
CA SER A 51 62.20 14.10 41.74
C SER A 51 61.41 14.19 40.43
N LEU A 52 61.12 13.05 39.79
CA LEU A 52 60.32 12.98 38.55
C LEU A 52 58.90 13.54 38.74
N CYS A 53 58.28 13.30 39.90
CA CYS A 53 56.98 13.87 40.23
C CYS A 53 57.04 15.41 40.36
N ARG A 54 58.07 15.95 41.02
CA ARG A 54 58.30 17.39 41.13
C ARG A 54 58.56 18.03 39.75
N GLU A 55 59.31 17.35 38.88
CA GLU A 55 59.59 17.80 37.52
C GLU A 55 58.33 17.82 36.64
N LYS A 56 57.51 16.77 36.68
CA LYS A 56 56.18 16.75 36.04
C LYS A 56 55.28 17.88 36.51
N GLU A 57 55.33 18.20 37.81
CA GLU A 57 54.52 19.28 38.37
C GLU A 57 55.03 20.66 37.94
N ARG A 58 56.36 20.85 37.84
CA ARG A 58 56.98 22.06 37.27
C ARG A 58 56.57 22.27 35.82
N LEU A 59 56.65 21.22 34.99
CA LEU A 59 56.24 21.25 33.59
C LEU A 59 54.75 21.60 33.44
N ARG A 60 53.89 21.02 34.28
CA ARG A 60 52.46 21.39 34.34
C ARG A 60 52.24 22.86 34.66
N LYS A 61 52.95 23.41 35.66
CA LYS A 61 52.85 24.82 36.03
C LYS A 61 53.37 25.74 34.92
N GLN A 62 54.41 25.34 34.19
CA GLN A 62 54.95 26.09 33.06
C GLN A 62 53.96 26.14 31.88
N ILE A 63 53.37 25.00 31.51
CA ILE A 63 52.32 24.94 30.46
C ILE A 63 51.12 25.81 30.85
N TYR A 64 50.71 25.80 32.11
CA TYR A 64 49.60 26.62 32.60
C TYR A 64 49.91 28.13 32.51
N ARG A 65 51.13 28.55 32.89
CA ARG A 65 51.58 29.95 32.76
C ARG A 65 51.65 30.38 31.29
N ASN A 66 52.10 29.52 30.39
CA ASN A 66 52.13 29.81 28.95
C ASN A 66 50.72 29.97 28.35
N LYS A 67 49.74 29.15 28.79
CA LYS A 67 48.33 29.31 28.40
C LYS A 67 47.72 30.63 28.90
N LEU A 68 48.05 31.04 30.12
CA LEU A 68 47.60 32.34 30.66
C LEU A 68 48.23 33.54 29.92
N LYS A 69 49.49 33.41 29.47
CA LYS A 69 50.12 34.43 28.61
C LYS A 69 49.45 34.51 27.24
N ALA A 70 49.22 33.37 26.58
CA ALA A 70 48.50 33.31 25.29
C ALA A 70 47.09 33.92 25.38
N ALA A 71 46.33 33.58 26.44
CA ALA A 71 45.00 34.13 26.67
C ALA A 71 44.98 35.65 26.95
N LYS A 72 46.09 36.24 27.43
CA LYS A 72 46.21 37.71 27.56
C LYS A 72 46.53 38.38 26.22
N THR A 73 47.24 37.71 25.32
CA THR A 73 47.54 38.21 23.97
C THR A 73 46.27 38.18 23.09
N ASP A 74 45.41 37.17 23.25
CA ASP A 74 44.13 37.03 22.53
C ASP A 74 43.05 38.04 22.97
N LEU A 75 43.24 38.75 24.09
CA LEU A 75 42.27 39.76 24.60
C LEU A 75 42.44 41.17 24.01
N LYS A 76 43.47 41.41 23.17
CA LYS A 76 43.69 42.71 22.52
C LYS A 76 43.16 42.80 21.09
N VAL A 77 42.62 41.73 20.53
CA VAL A 77 42.05 41.71 19.17
C VAL A 77 40.69 41.03 19.24
N ASN A 78 39.61 41.83 19.27
CA ASN A 78 38.29 41.57 18.65
C ASN A 78 37.19 42.36 19.37
N GLU A 79 37.01 43.60 18.94
CA GLU A 79 35.68 44.23 18.92
C GLU A 79 34.83 43.58 17.82
N SER A 80 33.57 43.29 18.16
CA SER A 80 32.47 42.93 17.26
C SER A 80 32.58 41.62 16.46
N THR A 81 32.08 40.51 17.03
CA THR A 81 31.30 39.47 16.30
C THR A 81 30.58 38.56 17.29
N SER A 82 29.30 38.26 17.01
CA SER A 82 28.38 37.52 17.87
C SER A 82 28.82 36.07 18.11
N SER A 83 29.24 35.77 19.33
CA SER A 83 29.66 34.42 19.71
C SER A 83 28.44 33.51 19.98
N PRO A 84 28.51 32.18 19.71
CA PRO A 84 27.42 31.22 19.99
C PRO A 84 27.04 31.07 21.49
N ILE A 85 27.76 31.75 22.38
CA ILE A 85 27.60 31.71 23.84
C ILE A 85 26.92 33.00 24.35
N GLY A 86 26.69 33.97 23.46
CA GLY A 86 26.18 35.30 23.81
C GLY A 86 27.11 36.01 24.80
N SER A 87 26.52 36.83 25.68
CA SER A 87 27.22 37.60 26.72
C SER A 87 27.79 36.75 27.88
N TYR A 88 27.60 35.43 27.87
CA TYR A 88 28.09 34.57 28.94
C TYR A 88 29.57 34.22 28.76
N LYS A 89 30.35 34.35 29.85
CA LYS A 89 31.81 34.08 29.85
C LYS A 89 32.21 32.67 29.41
N THR A 90 31.36 31.64 29.64
CA THR A 90 31.63 30.25 29.22
C THR A 90 30.35 29.45 28.92
N LYS A 91 30.45 28.39 28.10
CA LYS A 91 29.36 27.41 27.88
C LYS A 91 28.87 26.77 29.19
N ARG A 92 29.77 26.56 30.15
CA ARG A 92 29.45 25.95 31.45
C ARG A 92 28.55 26.85 32.29
N THR A 93 28.79 28.16 32.27
CA THR A 93 27.95 29.13 33.01
C THR A 93 26.56 29.25 32.38
N LEU A 94 26.47 29.25 31.04
CA LEU A 94 25.18 29.23 30.34
C LEU A 94 24.37 27.96 30.68
N LYS A 95 25.00 26.77 30.61
CA LYS A 95 24.34 25.50 30.94
C LYS A 95 23.83 25.46 32.39
N LYS A 96 24.57 26.03 33.34
CA LYS A 96 24.10 26.14 34.74
C LYS A 96 22.87 27.04 34.87
N ALA A 97 22.84 28.17 34.16
CA ALA A 97 21.69 29.07 34.16
C ALA A 97 20.45 28.38 33.53
N VAL A 98 20.63 27.71 32.39
CA VAL A 98 19.56 26.94 31.72
C VAL A 98 19.02 25.84 32.64
N ASN A 99 19.90 25.09 33.31
CA ASN A 99 19.45 24.02 34.22
C ASN A 99 18.62 24.54 35.40
N LYS A 100 18.98 25.70 35.97
CA LYS A 100 18.17 26.33 37.03
C LYS A 100 16.77 26.70 36.55
N VAL A 101 16.65 27.22 35.33
CA VAL A 101 15.36 27.53 34.73
C VAL A 101 14.56 26.25 34.47
N MET A 102 15.21 25.21 33.97
CA MET A 102 14.58 23.90 33.71
C MET A 102 14.06 23.22 34.98
N GLU A 103 14.74 23.39 36.11
CA GLU A 103 14.29 22.88 37.42
C GLU A 103 13.03 23.60 37.92
N ALA A 104 12.86 24.88 37.59
CA ALA A 104 11.68 25.67 37.94
C ALA A 104 10.50 25.48 36.98
N MET A 105 10.66 24.75 35.88
CA MET A 105 9.61 24.55 34.88
C MET A 105 8.63 23.42 35.25
N PRO A 106 7.36 23.48 34.80
CA PRO A 106 6.39 22.41 35.02
C PRO A 106 6.86 21.05 34.50
N VAL A 107 6.46 19.93 35.11
CA VAL A 107 6.93 18.58 34.68
C VAL A 107 6.45 18.20 33.27
N SER A 108 5.23 18.57 32.89
CA SER A 108 4.59 18.19 31.62
C SER A 108 5.23 18.86 30.38
N PRO A 109 5.57 18.12 29.31
CA PRO A 109 6.17 18.66 28.08
C PRO A 109 5.35 19.77 27.41
N THR A 110 4.04 19.61 27.33
CA THR A 110 3.13 20.59 26.69
C THR A 110 3.02 21.87 27.50
N LYS A 111 3.05 21.77 28.83
CA LYS A 111 3.06 22.94 29.73
C LYS A 111 4.39 23.70 29.66
N LYS A 112 5.53 22.98 29.55
CA LYS A 112 6.85 23.61 29.32
C LYS A 112 6.85 24.44 28.05
N GLU A 113 6.34 23.88 26.95
CA GLU A 113 6.30 24.56 25.66
C GLU A 113 5.46 25.84 25.71
N ALA A 114 4.28 25.80 26.33
CA ALA A 114 3.42 26.98 26.48
C ALA A 114 4.11 28.11 27.28
N VAL A 115 4.77 27.76 28.40
CA VAL A 115 5.50 28.72 29.24
C VAL A 115 6.69 29.33 28.49
N VAL A 116 7.47 28.53 27.77
CA VAL A 116 8.60 29.02 26.98
C VAL A 116 8.14 29.95 25.86
N ARG A 117 7.05 29.63 25.16
CA ARG A 117 6.47 30.51 24.13
C ARG A 117 6.04 31.85 24.72
N GLN A 118 5.41 31.85 25.90
CA GLN A 118 4.98 33.10 26.54
C GLN A 118 6.16 33.94 27.05
N LEU A 119 7.18 33.30 27.65
CA LEU A 119 8.40 33.98 28.07
C LEU A 119 9.15 34.58 26.87
N ALA A 120 9.23 33.87 25.75
CA ALA A 120 9.85 34.35 24.53
C ALA A 120 9.15 35.62 24.00
N ARG A 121 7.80 35.64 23.97
CA ARG A 121 7.02 36.82 23.59
C ARG A 121 7.28 38.01 24.51
N ASN A 122 7.37 37.78 25.81
CA ASN A 122 7.54 38.86 26.80
C ASN A 122 8.95 39.46 26.78
N ILE A 123 9.99 38.63 26.58
CA ILE A 123 11.40 39.06 26.67
C ILE A 123 11.92 39.57 25.32
N LEU A 124 11.44 38.99 24.20
CA LEU A 124 11.89 39.33 22.85
C LEU A 124 10.68 39.62 21.95
N PRO A 125 10.01 40.78 22.12
CA PRO A 125 8.81 41.12 21.37
C PRO A 125 9.03 41.12 19.85
N SER A 126 10.22 41.49 19.40
CA SER A 126 10.62 41.56 17.98
C SER A 126 10.84 40.19 17.31
N LEU A 127 10.98 39.10 18.07
CA LEU A 127 11.02 37.73 17.53
C LEU A 127 9.63 37.08 17.48
N SER A 128 8.56 37.79 17.85
CA SER A 128 7.20 37.26 17.90
C SER A 128 6.52 37.09 16.53
N LEU A 129 7.30 37.08 15.44
CA LEU A 129 6.81 36.66 14.13
C LEU A 129 6.87 35.13 14.07
N GLU A 130 5.70 34.54 14.29
CA GLU A 130 5.27 33.23 13.80
C GLU A 130 6.33 32.11 13.81
N ILE A 131 6.40 31.35 14.89
CA ILE A 131 6.79 29.94 14.79
C ILE A 131 5.65 29.22 14.04
N LYS A 132 5.57 29.44 12.72
CA LYS A 132 4.85 28.55 11.81
C LYS A 132 5.53 27.20 11.89
N ASN A 133 4.75 26.13 11.99
CA ASN A 133 5.25 24.77 11.79
C ASN A 133 5.68 24.61 10.32
N CYS A 134 6.78 25.24 9.90
CA CYS A 134 7.38 25.00 8.59
C CYS A 134 8.19 23.70 8.70
N LYS A 135 7.51 22.57 8.50
CA LYS A 135 8.16 21.49 7.76
C LYS A 135 8.10 21.92 6.31
N ASP A 136 9.15 22.58 5.82
CA ASP A 136 9.29 22.74 4.38
C ASP A 136 9.22 21.33 3.76
N PRO A 137 8.33 21.09 2.77
CA PRO A 137 8.32 19.81 2.08
C PRO A 137 9.72 19.61 1.50
N ARG A 138 10.36 18.48 1.83
CA ARG A 138 11.64 18.10 1.22
C ARG A 138 11.49 18.21 -0.30
N SER A 139 12.53 18.65 -1.00
CA SER A 139 12.58 18.71 -2.48
C SER A 139 12.17 17.41 -3.17
N ASP A 140 12.24 16.29 -2.45
CA ASP A 140 11.92 14.94 -2.92
C ASP A 140 10.45 14.57 -2.71
N THR A 141 9.61 15.51 -2.26
CA THR A 141 8.17 15.28 -2.07
C THR A 141 7.51 15.29 -3.44
N ILE A 142 6.92 14.16 -3.81
CA ILE A 142 6.09 14.02 -5.02
C ILE A 142 5.09 15.18 -5.11
N SER A 143 5.04 15.82 -6.28
CA SER A 143 4.11 16.91 -6.56
C SER A 143 2.66 16.44 -6.40
N LYS A 144 1.76 17.35 -6.02
CA LYS A 144 0.34 17.01 -5.82
C LYS A 144 -0.30 16.50 -7.11
N GLU A 145 0.14 17.02 -8.25
CA GLU A 145 -0.26 16.59 -9.59
C GLU A 145 0.09 15.12 -9.82
N ASN A 146 1.31 14.72 -9.45
CA ASN A 146 1.76 13.34 -9.59
C ASN A 146 1.04 12.38 -8.63
N VAL A 147 0.67 12.82 -7.42
CA VAL A 147 -0.21 12.03 -6.53
C VAL A 147 -1.56 11.79 -7.19
N GLU A 148 -2.13 12.80 -7.84
CA GLU A 148 -3.41 12.69 -8.50
C GLU A 148 -3.36 11.75 -9.71
N VAL A 149 -2.26 11.76 -10.47
CA VAL A 149 -2.03 10.77 -11.54
C VAL A 149 -2.00 9.34 -10.97
N VAL A 150 -1.31 9.12 -9.84
CA VAL A 150 -1.29 7.81 -9.18
C VAL A 150 -2.69 7.39 -8.73
N ARG A 151 -3.50 8.30 -8.18
CA ARG A 151 -4.87 8.00 -7.76
C ARG A 151 -5.77 7.66 -8.94
N LYS A 152 -5.70 8.44 -10.03
CA LYS A 152 -6.43 8.17 -11.27
C LYS A 152 -6.02 6.84 -11.89
N PHE A 153 -4.74 6.49 -11.81
CA PHE A 153 -4.27 5.18 -12.26
C PHE A 153 -4.93 4.02 -11.51
N TYR A 154 -5.09 4.13 -10.18
CA TYR A 154 -5.83 3.14 -9.41
C TYR A 154 -7.31 3.05 -9.79
N GLU A 155 -7.91 4.13 -10.29
CA GLU A 155 -9.32 4.19 -10.69
C GLU A 155 -9.59 3.68 -12.12
N LEU A 156 -8.54 3.32 -12.88
CA LEU A 156 -8.70 2.68 -14.19
C LEU A 156 -9.37 1.31 -14.05
N ASP A 157 -10.32 1.00 -14.94
CA ASP A 157 -11.08 -0.25 -14.92
C ASP A 157 -10.21 -1.51 -15.13
N GLU A 158 -9.03 -1.33 -15.74
CA GLU A 158 -8.01 -2.38 -15.89
C GLU A 158 -7.32 -2.72 -14.56
N ILE A 159 -7.17 -1.73 -13.67
CA ILE A 159 -6.42 -1.84 -12.40
C ILE A 159 -7.34 -2.17 -11.23
N SER A 160 -8.54 -1.58 -11.19
CA SER A 160 -9.56 -1.89 -10.20
C SER A 160 -10.95 -1.85 -10.82
N ARG A 161 -11.91 -2.61 -10.31
CA ARG A 161 -13.31 -2.63 -10.79
C ARG A 161 -14.24 -2.09 -9.73
N ALA A 162 -15.20 -1.26 -10.13
CA ALA A 162 -16.24 -0.80 -9.23
C ALA A 162 -17.16 -1.95 -8.79
N ALA A 163 -17.49 -1.97 -7.50
CA ALA A 163 -18.49 -2.88 -6.96
C ALA A 163 -19.89 -2.42 -7.43
N PRO A 164 -20.74 -3.34 -7.91
CA PRO A 164 -22.03 -2.99 -8.49
C PRO A 164 -23.10 -2.65 -7.44
N GLY A 165 -22.92 -3.06 -6.18
CA GLY A 165 -23.92 -2.94 -5.14
C GLY A 165 -24.13 -1.51 -4.64
N ARG A 166 -25.39 -1.08 -4.46
CA ARG A 166 -25.71 0.21 -3.81
C ARG A 166 -25.13 0.32 -2.38
N LYS A 167 -25.04 -0.81 -1.67
CA LYS A 167 -24.43 -0.93 -0.34
C LYS A 167 -22.89 -0.91 -0.39
N ASP A 168 -22.30 -1.06 -1.56
CA ASP A 168 -20.87 -0.97 -1.79
C ASP A 168 -20.44 0.46 -2.10
N THR A 169 -20.88 1.38 -1.26
CA THR A 169 -20.48 2.79 -1.30
C THR A 169 -19.75 3.15 -0.01
N ILE A 170 -18.73 4.00 -0.12
CA ILE A 170 -17.96 4.54 1.00
C ILE A 170 -18.17 6.05 1.01
N SER A 171 -18.48 6.59 2.19
CA SER A 171 -18.51 8.03 2.42
C SER A 171 -17.09 8.53 2.64
N ILE A 172 -16.58 9.33 1.71
CA ILE A 172 -15.28 9.99 1.81
C ILE A 172 -15.53 11.45 2.17
N LYS A 173 -14.89 11.92 3.24
CA LYS A 173 -14.93 13.34 3.60
C LYS A 173 -13.83 14.08 2.84
N ASP A 174 -14.21 15.08 2.06
CA ASP A 174 -13.25 16.00 1.47
C ASP A 174 -12.61 16.86 2.56
N THR A 175 -11.29 16.78 2.67
CA THR A 175 -10.48 17.54 3.62
C THR A 175 -10.52 19.05 3.40
N VAL A 176 -10.83 19.51 2.17
CA VAL A 176 -10.85 20.94 1.83
C VAL A 176 -12.22 21.55 2.07
N THR A 177 -13.29 20.92 1.54
CA THR A 177 -14.65 21.46 1.63
C THR A 177 -15.45 20.96 2.84
N GLY A 178 -14.97 19.89 3.50
CA GLY A 178 -15.66 19.25 4.62
C GLY A 178 -16.92 18.45 4.24
N LYS A 179 -17.31 18.44 2.95
CA LYS A 179 -18.44 17.68 2.43
C LYS A 179 -18.13 16.18 2.38
N ARG A 180 -19.16 15.36 2.48
CA ARG A 180 -19.07 13.91 2.38
C ARG A 180 -19.62 13.46 1.04
N ASP A 181 -18.77 12.90 0.21
CA ASP A 181 -19.16 12.31 -1.05
C ASP A 181 -19.25 10.79 -0.90
N HIS A 182 -20.27 10.20 -1.51
CA HIS A 182 -20.44 8.75 -1.56
C HIS A 182 -19.82 8.23 -2.85
N VAL A 183 -18.74 7.47 -2.72
CA VAL A 183 -18.01 6.88 -3.85
C VAL A 183 -18.17 5.36 -3.80
N ALA A 184 -18.39 4.73 -4.95
CA ALA A 184 -18.47 3.27 -5.04
C ALA A 184 -17.13 2.64 -4.61
N LYS A 185 -17.19 1.54 -3.87
CA LYS A 185 -16.03 0.69 -3.60
C LYS A 185 -15.49 0.20 -4.94
N ARG A 186 -14.17 0.13 -5.05
CA ARG A 186 -13.49 -0.53 -6.16
C ARG A 186 -12.62 -1.64 -5.61
N HIS A 187 -12.46 -2.74 -6.32
CA HIS A 187 -11.58 -3.83 -5.95
C HIS A 187 -10.48 -3.97 -6.98
N MET A 188 -9.23 -4.00 -6.54
CA MET A 188 -8.08 -4.23 -7.42
C MET A 188 -8.24 -5.56 -8.18
N THR A 189 -7.91 -5.56 -9.47
CA THR A 189 -7.90 -6.77 -10.33
C THR A 189 -6.61 -7.56 -10.22
N MET A 190 -5.55 -6.92 -9.71
CA MET A 190 -4.20 -7.45 -9.59
C MET A 190 -3.60 -7.04 -8.24
N SER A 191 -2.44 -7.59 -7.90
CA SER A 191 -1.74 -7.17 -6.69
C SER A 191 -1.24 -5.72 -6.80
N VAL A 192 -1.10 -5.06 -5.65
CA VAL A 192 -0.54 -3.69 -5.62
C VAL A 192 0.91 -3.66 -6.14
N VAL A 193 1.62 -4.80 -6.08
CA VAL A 193 2.97 -4.95 -6.62
C VAL A 193 2.98 -4.97 -8.13
N GLU A 194 2.09 -5.74 -8.76
CA GLU A 194 1.93 -5.80 -10.22
C GLU A 194 1.46 -4.45 -10.76
N ALA A 195 0.46 -3.83 -10.10
CA ALA A 195 -0.01 -2.50 -10.48
C ALA A 195 1.11 -1.44 -10.41
N TYR A 196 2.04 -1.55 -9.45
CA TYR A 196 3.20 -0.66 -9.38
C TYR A 196 4.19 -0.89 -10.53
N GLN A 197 4.39 -2.14 -10.95
CA GLN A 197 5.24 -2.46 -12.09
C GLN A 197 4.65 -1.90 -13.40
N LEU A 198 3.34 -2.03 -13.59
CA LEU A 198 2.62 -1.41 -14.71
C LEU A 198 2.71 0.11 -14.66
N PHE A 199 2.44 0.72 -13.51
CA PHE A 199 2.54 2.17 -13.35
C PHE A 199 3.91 2.71 -13.76
N LYS A 200 5.00 2.03 -13.40
CA LYS A 200 6.35 2.41 -13.80
C LYS A 200 6.61 2.28 -15.30
N LYS A 201 5.95 1.33 -15.96
CA LYS A 201 6.05 1.13 -17.40
C LYS A 201 5.30 2.23 -18.15
N ASP A 202 4.11 2.59 -17.68
CA ASP A 202 3.24 3.57 -18.33
C ASP A 202 3.64 5.02 -18.02
N TYR A 203 4.22 5.26 -16.84
CA TYR A 203 4.64 6.59 -16.37
C TYR A 203 6.11 6.58 -15.91
N PRO A 204 7.07 6.40 -16.84
CA PRO A 204 8.50 6.32 -16.49
C PRO A 204 9.04 7.63 -15.88
N ASP A 205 8.43 8.77 -16.20
CA ASP A 205 8.86 10.09 -15.72
C ASP A 205 8.48 10.36 -14.26
N ILE A 206 7.46 9.66 -13.73
CA ILE A 206 6.96 9.89 -12.38
C ILE A 206 7.73 9.04 -11.38
N LYS A 207 8.66 9.66 -10.66
CA LYS A 207 9.48 8.99 -9.64
C LYS A 207 8.68 8.71 -8.36
N VAL A 208 8.00 7.57 -8.33
CA VAL A 208 7.28 7.06 -7.14
C VAL A 208 7.94 5.81 -6.56
N GLY A 209 8.28 5.86 -5.27
CA GLY A 209 8.75 4.68 -4.53
C GLY A 209 7.60 3.73 -4.19
N LYS A 210 7.88 2.42 -4.12
CA LYS A 210 6.87 1.37 -3.86
C LYS A 210 6.03 1.67 -2.61
N SER A 211 6.65 2.04 -1.49
CA SER A 211 5.92 2.33 -0.25
C SER A 211 4.96 3.52 -0.39
N LYS A 212 5.36 4.57 -1.14
CA LYS A 212 4.50 5.74 -1.38
C LYS A 212 3.35 5.43 -2.33
N PHE A 213 3.59 4.59 -3.35
CA PHE A 213 2.54 4.11 -4.23
C PHE A 213 1.44 3.38 -3.43
N PHE A 214 1.83 2.50 -2.51
CA PHE A 214 0.89 1.80 -1.62
C PHE A 214 0.09 2.76 -0.72
N GLU A 215 0.73 3.83 -0.23
CA GLU A 215 0.09 4.86 0.61
C GLU A 215 -0.89 5.73 -0.18
N PHE A 216 -0.60 6.02 -1.45
CA PHE A 216 -1.43 6.86 -2.30
C PHE A 216 -2.68 6.16 -2.85
N ARG A 217 -2.84 4.86 -2.59
CA ARG A 217 -4.05 4.13 -2.96
C ARG A 217 -5.30 4.78 -2.34
N PRO A 218 -6.30 5.17 -3.14
CA PRO A 218 -7.52 5.76 -2.62
C PRO A 218 -8.24 4.83 -1.62
N PRO A 219 -8.87 5.35 -0.55
CA PRO A 219 -9.55 4.53 0.46
C PRO A 219 -10.71 3.68 -0.07
N HIS A 220 -11.34 4.11 -1.16
CA HIS A 220 -12.41 3.36 -1.81
C HIS A 220 -11.89 2.22 -2.70
N VAL A 221 -10.59 2.20 -3.03
CA VAL A 221 -9.94 1.11 -3.77
C VAL A 221 -9.41 0.08 -2.77
N ARG A 222 -10.13 -1.02 -2.68
CA ARG A 222 -9.87 -2.19 -1.83
C ARG A 222 -9.00 -3.22 -2.52
N THR A 223 -8.39 -4.08 -1.72
CA THR A 223 -7.51 -5.14 -2.24
C THR A 223 -8.31 -6.33 -2.76
N MET A 224 -7.65 -7.23 -3.49
CA MET A 224 -8.27 -8.49 -3.95
C MET A 224 -8.84 -9.33 -2.80
N ASN A 225 -8.21 -9.28 -1.61
CA ASN A 225 -8.66 -10.02 -0.44
C ASN A 225 -10.00 -9.53 0.11
N ASP A 226 -10.40 -8.31 -0.22
CA ASP A 226 -11.65 -7.70 0.22
C ASP A 226 -12.82 -8.03 -0.73
N ILE A 227 -12.59 -8.80 -1.81
CA ILE A 227 -13.64 -9.22 -2.73
C ILE A 227 -14.50 -10.30 -2.04
N PRO A 228 -15.81 -10.07 -1.82
CA PRO A 228 -16.64 -10.96 -1.01
C PRO A 228 -16.84 -12.34 -1.66
N HIS A 229 -17.10 -12.39 -2.97
CA HIS A 229 -17.18 -13.62 -3.75
C HIS A 229 -16.74 -13.36 -5.20
N ASN A 230 -15.91 -14.26 -5.75
CA ASN A 230 -15.60 -14.26 -7.18
C ASN A 230 -16.74 -14.93 -7.96
N VAL A 231 -17.75 -14.15 -8.32
CA VAL A 231 -18.90 -14.58 -9.13
C VAL A 231 -18.72 -14.19 -10.60
N CYS A 232 -19.54 -14.78 -11.48
CA CYS A 232 -19.55 -14.50 -12.92
C CYS A 232 -18.18 -14.69 -13.61
N VAL A 233 -17.40 -15.67 -13.17
CA VAL A 233 -16.10 -15.98 -13.76
C VAL A 233 -16.30 -16.73 -15.07
N CYS A 234 -15.58 -16.29 -16.12
CA CYS A 234 -15.59 -16.96 -17.41
C CYS A 234 -15.07 -18.42 -17.29
N PRO A 235 -15.83 -19.42 -17.77
CA PRO A 235 -15.42 -20.83 -17.70
C PRO A 235 -14.06 -21.11 -18.36
N GLN A 236 -13.76 -20.47 -19.48
CA GLN A 236 -12.46 -20.65 -20.17
C GLN A 236 -11.29 -20.16 -19.30
N HIS A 237 -11.42 -19.00 -18.65
CA HIS A 237 -10.39 -18.47 -17.75
C HIS A 237 -10.28 -19.31 -16.48
N ALA A 238 -11.42 -19.68 -15.87
CA ALA A 238 -11.42 -20.51 -14.66
C ALA A 238 -10.76 -21.87 -14.91
N ASN A 239 -11.14 -22.56 -15.99
CA ASN A 239 -10.61 -23.87 -16.35
C ASN A 239 -9.13 -23.81 -16.70
N PHE A 240 -8.70 -22.80 -17.47
CA PHE A 240 -7.29 -22.62 -17.79
C PHE A 240 -6.48 -22.35 -16.51
N ASN A 241 -6.95 -21.47 -15.63
CA ASN A 241 -6.29 -21.18 -14.35
C ASN A 241 -6.19 -22.41 -13.44
N PHE A 242 -7.23 -23.25 -13.34
CA PHE A 242 -7.15 -24.49 -12.56
C PHE A 242 -6.04 -25.42 -13.06
N MET A 243 -5.86 -25.54 -14.38
CA MET A 243 -4.77 -26.33 -14.94
C MET A 243 -3.40 -25.71 -14.63
N LEU A 244 -3.27 -24.38 -14.74
CA LEU A 244 -2.04 -23.67 -14.39
C LEU A 244 -1.68 -23.76 -12.92
N GLU A 245 -2.66 -23.68 -12.02
CA GLU A 245 -2.45 -23.84 -10.59
C GLU A 245 -1.95 -25.24 -10.25
N THR A 246 -2.50 -26.28 -10.87
CA THR A 246 -2.00 -27.65 -10.71
C THR A 246 -0.58 -27.78 -11.27
N LEU A 247 -0.30 -27.21 -12.44
CA LEU A 247 1.04 -27.23 -13.04
C LEU A 247 2.07 -26.51 -12.16
N LYS A 248 1.72 -25.36 -11.57
CA LYS A 248 2.56 -24.60 -10.63
C LYS A 248 2.89 -25.36 -9.34
N LYS A 249 2.01 -26.26 -8.89
CA LYS A 249 2.29 -27.11 -7.73
C LYS A 249 3.30 -28.21 -8.04
N CYS A 250 3.34 -28.67 -9.28
CA CYS A 250 4.25 -29.73 -9.72
C CYS A 250 5.59 -29.19 -10.22
N VAL A 251 5.66 -27.91 -10.63
CA VAL A 251 6.83 -27.30 -11.27
C VAL A 251 7.24 -26.03 -10.51
N GLU A 252 8.33 -26.11 -9.74
CA GLU A 252 8.83 -25.00 -8.90
C GLU A 252 9.32 -23.76 -9.69
N ARG A 253 9.66 -23.92 -10.98
CA ARG A 253 10.29 -22.87 -11.81
C ARG A 253 9.42 -22.36 -12.97
N LEU A 254 8.10 -22.32 -12.81
CA LEU A 254 7.28 -21.65 -13.82
C LEU A 254 7.48 -20.12 -13.75
N PRO A 255 7.56 -19.43 -14.90
CA PRO A 255 7.58 -17.98 -14.94
C PRO A 255 6.41 -17.39 -14.16
N THR A 256 6.67 -16.36 -13.35
CA THR A 256 5.60 -15.60 -12.68
C THR A 256 4.78 -14.78 -13.67
N ALA A 257 5.31 -14.52 -14.87
CA ALA A 257 4.58 -13.89 -15.96
C ALA A 257 3.39 -14.75 -16.40
N ASP A 258 2.33 -14.10 -16.91
CA ASP A 258 1.18 -14.81 -17.48
C ASP A 258 1.69 -15.85 -18.49
N LEU A 259 1.30 -17.11 -18.33
CA LEU A 259 1.74 -18.18 -19.24
C LEU A 259 1.46 -17.79 -20.70
N LEU A 260 0.36 -17.07 -20.93
CA LEU A 260 0.00 -16.58 -22.25
C LEU A 260 1.07 -15.67 -22.85
N THR A 261 1.67 -14.76 -22.07
CA THR A 261 2.80 -13.94 -22.54
C THR A 261 4.09 -14.74 -22.76
N ALA A 262 4.24 -15.90 -22.11
CA ALA A 262 5.42 -16.75 -22.30
C ALA A 262 5.31 -17.63 -23.56
N ILE A 263 4.10 -18.07 -23.92
CA ILE A 263 3.86 -18.93 -25.11
C ILE A 263 3.59 -18.14 -26.39
N THR A 264 3.24 -16.85 -26.30
CA THR A 264 2.90 -16.01 -27.46
C THR A 264 4.04 -15.06 -27.83
N CYS A 265 4.28 -14.87 -29.14
CA CYS A 265 5.30 -13.92 -29.60
C CYS A 265 4.88 -12.46 -29.39
N ASP A 266 3.62 -12.15 -29.65
CA ASP A 266 2.98 -10.88 -29.34
C ASP A 266 1.51 -11.10 -29.00
N ILE A 267 1.11 -10.64 -27.82
CA ILE A 267 -0.24 -10.77 -27.29
C ILE A 267 -1.25 -9.82 -27.95
N ASN A 268 -0.74 -8.78 -28.62
CA ASN A 268 -1.55 -7.80 -29.35
C ASN A 268 -1.67 -8.12 -30.84
N SER A 269 -0.85 -9.03 -31.35
CA SER A 269 -0.87 -9.44 -32.76
C SER A 269 -2.06 -10.36 -33.04
N GLU A 270 -2.91 -9.95 -33.97
CA GLU A 270 -4.06 -10.72 -34.42
C GLU A 270 -3.64 -12.08 -35.00
N LYS A 271 -2.59 -12.11 -35.82
CA LYS A 271 -2.06 -13.34 -36.42
C LYS A 271 -1.64 -14.34 -35.34
N CYS A 272 -0.85 -13.89 -34.37
CA CYS A 272 -0.39 -14.73 -33.26
C CYS A 272 -1.55 -15.32 -32.45
N MET A 273 -2.58 -14.53 -32.18
CA MET A 273 -3.63 -14.89 -31.22
C MET A 273 -4.81 -15.65 -31.87
N LEU A 274 -5.00 -15.51 -33.18
CA LEU A 274 -6.08 -16.18 -33.92
C LEU A 274 -5.61 -17.41 -34.71
N GLU A 275 -4.38 -17.40 -35.24
CA GLU A 275 -3.83 -18.54 -35.97
C GLU A 275 -3.32 -19.62 -34.99
N ASP A 276 -3.58 -20.88 -35.34
CA ASP A 276 -3.16 -22.02 -34.52
C ASP A 276 -1.65 -22.30 -34.68
N ASP A 277 -1.10 -22.06 -35.88
CA ASP A 277 0.29 -22.37 -36.25
C ASP A 277 1.14 -21.10 -36.43
N CYS A 278 1.41 -20.39 -35.34
CA CYS A 278 2.31 -19.23 -35.37
C CYS A 278 3.77 -19.67 -35.18
N SER A 279 4.62 -19.45 -36.18
CA SER A 279 6.03 -19.86 -36.20
C SER A 279 6.91 -19.22 -35.11
N GLY A 280 6.46 -18.12 -34.49
CA GLY A 280 7.16 -17.45 -33.40
C GLY A 280 6.63 -17.79 -31.99
N CYS A 281 5.56 -18.57 -31.87
CA CYS A 281 5.04 -18.99 -30.57
C CYS A 281 5.85 -20.16 -30.00
N PHE A 282 5.94 -20.21 -28.68
CA PHE A 282 6.58 -21.32 -27.97
C PHE A 282 5.52 -22.32 -27.52
N ASP A 283 5.86 -23.60 -27.54
CA ASP A 283 5.04 -24.62 -26.93
C ASP A 283 5.23 -24.57 -25.40
N ILE A 284 4.21 -24.97 -24.64
CA ILE A 284 4.32 -25.07 -23.19
C ILE A 284 5.46 -26.02 -22.78
N THR A 285 5.75 -27.05 -23.58
CA THR A 285 6.87 -27.96 -23.33
C THR A 285 8.24 -27.28 -23.39
N ASP A 286 8.38 -26.21 -24.18
CA ASP A 286 9.63 -25.46 -24.29
C ASP A 286 9.93 -24.64 -23.03
N ILE A 287 8.89 -24.35 -22.25
CA ILE A 287 8.96 -23.58 -21.00
C ILE A 287 9.19 -24.49 -19.79
N LEU A 288 8.87 -25.79 -19.91
CA LEU A 288 8.98 -26.74 -18.82
C LEU A 288 10.43 -27.22 -18.62
N PRO A 289 10.84 -27.56 -17.39
CA PRO A 289 12.18 -28.10 -17.14
C PRO A 289 12.44 -29.39 -17.92
N VAL A 290 13.63 -29.51 -18.52
CA VAL A 290 14.04 -30.67 -19.35
C VAL A 290 13.97 -32.01 -18.60
N ASN A 291 14.17 -32.01 -17.29
CA ASN A 291 14.15 -33.21 -16.43
C ASN A 291 12.84 -33.37 -15.65
N LEU A 292 11.73 -32.82 -16.14
CA LEU A 292 10.45 -32.91 -15.45
C LEU A 292 9.91 -34.36 -15.50
N VAL A 293 9.65 -34.95 -14.33
CA VAL A 293 8.98 -36.24 -14.24
C VAL A 293 7.50 -36.06 -14.56
N THR A 294 7.04 -36.62 -15.67
CA THR A 294 5.69 -36.41 -16.21
C THR A 294 4.66 -37.46 -15.77
N ASP A 295 5.10 -38.58 -15.18
CA ASP A 295 4.22 -39.69 -14.76
C ASP A 295 3.62 -39.49 -13.35
N ILE A 296 3.68 -38.26 -12.85
CA ILE A 296 3.13 -37.90 -11.54
C ILE A 296 1.61 -37.86 -11.65
N ALA A 297 0.90 -38.58 -10.78
CA ALA A 297 -0.54 -38.49 -10.68
C ALA A 297 -0.96 -37.11 -10.16
N VAL A 298 -1.82 -36.43 -10.91
CA VAL A 298 -2.34 -35.10 -10.61
C VAL A 298 -3.86 -35.07 -10.69
N VAL A 299 -4.45 -34.17 -9.92
CA VAL A 299 -5.89 -33.91 -9.93
C VAL A 299 -6.09 -32.43 -10.19
N TRP A 300 -6.94 -32.09 -11.17
CA TRP A 300 -7.31 -30.71 -11.46
C TRP A 300 -8.82 -30.56 -11.62
N LYS A 301 -9.31 -29.34 -11.38
CA LYS A 301 -10.73 -29.01 -11.48
C LYS A 301 -11.05 -28.47 -12.86
N LYS A 302 -12.28 -28.69 -13.30
CA LYS A 302 -12.84 -28.13 -14.53
C LYS A 302 -14.34 -27.91 -14.37
N TRP A 303 -14.82 -26.74 -14.78
CA TRP A 303 -16.24 -26.48 -14.96
C TRP A 303 -16.71 -27.15 -16.25
N GLU A 304 -17.70 -28.03 -16.13
CA GLU A 304 -18.36 -28.71 -17.24
C GLU A 304 -19.87 -28.48 -17.15
N LYS A 305 -20.53 -28.39 -18.32
CA LYS A 305 -21.98 -28.23 -18.41
C LYS A 305 -22.62 -29.62 -18.40
N SER A 306 -23.38 -29.93 -17.35
CA SER A 306 -24.16 -31.17 -17.23
C SER A 306 -25.64 -30.84 -17.26
N GLU A 307 -26.37 -31.41 -18.22
CA GLU A 307 -27.83 -31.31 -18.47
C GLU A 307 -28.39 -29.88 -18.62
N SER A 308 -28.14 -28.96 -17.69
CA SER A 308 -28.41 -27.51 -17.78
C SER A 308 -27.58 -26.66 -16.81
N GLN A 309 -26.73 -27.27 -15.97
CA GLN A 309 -25.98 -26.57 -14.93
C GLN A 309 -24.46 -26.72 -15.14
N TYR A 310 -23.71 -25.68 -14.83
CA TYR A 310 -22.26 -25.79 -14.74
C TYR A 310 -21.87 -26.35 -13.36
N ILE A 311 -21.16 -27.47 -13.38
CA ILE A 311 -20.67 -28.12 -12.15
C ILE A 311 -19.14 -28.22 -12.19
N PRO A 312 -18.45 -28.03 -11.05
CA PRO A 312 -17.02 -28.23 -10.97
C PRO A 312 -16.73 -29.72 -10.81
N VAL A 313 -16.11 -30.32 -11.82
CA VAL A 313 -15.72 -31.72 -11.85
C VAL A 313 -14.22 -31.83 -11.58
N SER A 314 -13.82 -32.85 -10.82
CA SER A 314 -12.39 -33.17 -10.62
C SER A 314 -11.96 -34.23 -11.64
N ARG A 315 -10.94 -33.93 -12.42
CA ARG A 315 -10.30 -34.85 -13.37
C ARG A 315 -9.02 -35.38 -12.74
N GLN A 316 -8.79 -36.69 -12.88
CA GLN A 316 -7.57 -37.36 -12.43
C GLN A 316 -6.80 -37.82 -13.67
N GLY A 317 -5.48 -37.69 -13.64
CA GLY A 317 -4.60 -38.10 -14.73
C GLY A 317 -3.14 -37.96 -14.34
N THR A 318 -2.23 -38.11 -15.30
CA THR A 318 -0.80 -37.83 -15.12
C THR A 318 -0.49 -36.36 -15.41
N LEU A 319 0.69 -35.90 -14.99
CA LEU A 319 1.18 -34.57 -15.33
C LEU A 319 1.33 -34.41 -16.86
N ASN A 320 1.68 -35.48 -17.58
CA ASN A 320 1.66 -35.50 -19.03
C ASN A 320 0.25 -35.22 -19.59
N ASP A 321 -0.79 -35.87 -19.05
CA ASP A 321 -2.18 -35.66 -19.49
C ASP A 321 -2.62 -34.21 -19.27
N LEU A 322 -2.22 -33.61 -18.14
CA LEU A 322 -2.46 -32.19 -17.87
C LEU A 322 -1.77 -31.28 -18.90
N ILE A 323 -0.50 -31.55 -19.23
CA ILE A 323 0.25 -30.77 -20.22
C ILE A 323 -0.43 -30.86 -21.59
N GLN A 324 -0.84 -32.06 -22.02
CA GLN A 324 -1.54 -32.26 -23.29
C GLN A 324 -2.89 -31.53 -23.33
N GLU A 325 -3.66 -31.54 -22.23
CA GLU A 325 -4.91 -30.78 -22.17
C GLU A 325 -4.65 -29.27 -22.21
N ILE A 326 -3.59 -28.75 -21.57
CA ILE A 326 -3.23 -27.34 -21.67
C ILE A 326 -2.85 -26.99 -23.11
N LYS A 327 -2.04 -27.81 -23.80
CA LYS A 327 -1.72 -27.60 -25.23
C LYS A 327 -2.99 -27.52 -26.06
N LYS A 328 -3.91 -28.47 -25.86
CA LYS A 328 -5.18 -28.52 -26.59
C LYS A 328 -6.08 -27.29 -26.34
N GLN A 329 -6.13 -26.79 -25.11
CA GLN A 329 -6.96 -25.64 -24.73
C GLN A 329 -6.32 -24.29 -25.07
N THR A 330 -4.99 -24.25 -25.27
CA THR A 330 -4.23 -23.01 -25.50
C THR A 330 -4.73 -22.20 -26.70
N PRO A 331 -4.96 -22.76 -27.90
CA PRO A 331 -5.43 -21.97 -29.04
C PRO A 331 -6.82 -21.36 -28.82
N ILE A 332 -7.74 -22.13 -28.20
CA ILE A 332 -9.07 -21.65 -27.82
C ILE A 332 -8.96 -20.51 -26.81
N PHE A 333 -8.07 -20.66 -25.83
CA PHE A 333 -7.84 -19.65 -24.80
C PHE A 333 -7.19 -18.38 -25.37
N LYS A 334 -6.24 -18.49 -26.31
CA LYS A 334 -5.63 -17.35 -27.03
C LYS A 334 -6.70 -16.54 -27.77
N ARG A 335 -7.51 -17.19 -28.59
CA ARG A 335 -8.62 -16.55 -29.32
C ARG A 335 -9.58 -15.85 -28.36
N HIS A 336 -9.98 -16.52 -27.30
CA HIS A 336 -10.88 -15.97 -26.29
C HIS A 336 -10.32 -14.71 -25.62
N VAL A 337 -9.06 -14.77 -25.16
CA VAL A 337 -8.40 -13.63 -24.50
C VAL A 337 -8.24 -12.45 -25.46
N PHE A 338 -7.88 -12.71 -26.72
CA PHE A 338 -7.73 -11.67 -27.73
C PHE A 338 -9.06 -10.99 -28.06
N VAL A 339 -10.10 -11.77 -28.39
CA VAL A 339 -11.43 -11.23 -28.72
C VAL A 339 -11.98 -10.41 -27.55
N LYS A 340 -11.90 -10.92 -26.32
CA LYS A 340 -12.32 -10.20 -25.12
C LYS A 340 -11.60 -8.85 -24.98
N ARG A 341 -10.27 -8.82 -25.18
CA ARG A 341 -9.47 -7.59 -25.09
C ARG A 341 -9.85 -6.60 -26.19
N GLN A 342 -9.97 -7.05 -27.43
CA GLN A 342 -10.36 -6.20 -28.55
C GLN A 342 -11.78 -5.65 -28.39
N GLN A 343 -12.73 -6.45 -27.89
CA GLN A 343 -14.08 -6.00 -27.57
C GLN A 343 -14.08 -4.91 -26.50
N SER A 344 -13.30 -5.09 -25.42
CA SER A 344 -13.16 -4.10 -24.36
C SER A 344 -12.53 -2.80 -24.86
N LEU A 345 -11.47 -2.89 -25.68
CA LEU A 345 -10.82 -1.73 -26.27
C LEU A 345 -11.76 -1.00 -27.24
N HIS A 346 -12.50 -1.74 -28.06
CA HIS A 346 -13.47 -1.18 -28.98
C HIS A 346 -14.60 -0.45 -28.24
N PHE A 347 -15.10 -1.04 -27.15
CA PHE A 347 -16.11 -0.42 -26.28
C PHE A 347 -15.63 0.90 -25.68
N GLU A 348 -14.45 0.90 -25.07
CA GLU A 348 -13.86 2.13 -24.48
C GLU A 348 -13.60 3.21 -25.54
N ASN A 349 -13.11 2.82 -26.72
CA ASN A 349 -12.92 3.75 -27.82
C ASN A 349 -14.24 4.32 -28.32
N LYS A 350 -15.30 3.51 -28.39
CA LYS A 350 -16.63 3.95 -28.81
C LYS A 350 -17.29 4.89 -27.81
N LYS A 351 -17.06 4.66 -26.52
CA LYS A 351 -17.56 5.50 -25.42
C LYS A 351 -16.82 6.85 -25.32
N LYS A 352 -15.56 6.92 -25.74
CA LYS A 352 -14.76 8.16 -25.75
C LYS A 352 -14.95 8.99 -27.02
N ASN A 353 -15.17 8.34 -28.16
CA ASN A 353 -15.28 8.96 -29.48
C ASN A 353 -16.69 8.85 -30.08
N SER A 354 -17.73 8.76 -29.24
CA SER A 354 -19.11 8.76 -29.72
C SER A 354 -19.42 10.07 -30.43
N THR A 355 -20.46 10.07 -31.27
CA THR A 355 -20.97 11.28 -31.91
C THR A 355 -22.37 11.55 -31.37
N ALA A 356 -22.88 12.77 -31.51
CA ALA A 356 -24.25 13.09 -31.09
C ALA A 356 -25.34 12.24 -31.77
N LEU A 357 -25.00 11.55 -32.87
CA LEU A 357 -25.90 10.68 -33.64
C LEU A 357 -25.72 9.18 -33.33
N GLU A 358 -24.73 8.82 -32.51
CA GLU A 358 -24.42 7.44 -32.12
C GLU A 358 -24.64 7.25 -30.62
N VAL A 359 -25.39 6.21 -30.26
CA VAL A 359 -25.56 5.77 -28.87
C VAL A 359 -24.75 4.49 -28.66
N VAL A 360 -23.96 4.47 -27.59
CA VAL A 360 -23.28 3.26 -27.12
C VAL A 360 -24.15 2.62 -26.06
N LEU A 361 -24.53 1.37 -26.24
CA LEU A 361 -25.42 0.64 -25.33
C LEU A 361 -24.71 -0.62 -24.84
N GLN A 362 -24.46 -0.74 -23.54
CA GLN A 362 -24.01 -1.97 -22.91
C GLN A 362 -25.20 -2.63 -22.22
N VAL A 363 -25.40 -3.93 -22.43
CA VAL A 363 -26.48 -4.70 -21.82
C VAL A 363 -25.96 -6.00 -21.24
N ASP A 364 -26.53 -6.45 -20.13
CA ASP A 364 -26.17 -7.75 -19.54
C ASP A 364 -27.34 -8.30 -18.71
N PHE A 365 -27.35 -9.61 -18.51
CA PHE A 365 -28.26 -10.27 -17.59
C PHE A 365 -27.69 -10.19 -16.17
N ALA A 366 -28.50 -9.68 -15.24
CA ALA A 366 -28.24 -9.88 -13.83
C ALA A 366 -28.67 -11.28 -13.42
N GLU A 367 -28.19 -11.73 -12.25
CA GLU A 367 -28.68 -12.95 -11.62
C GLU A 367 -30.21 -12.88 -11.46
N ASN A 368 -30.89 -13.99 -11.72
CA ASN A 368 -32.33 -14.08 -11.54
C ASN A 368 -32.69 -13.75 -10.09
N PHE A 369 -33.62 -12.82 -9.92
CA PHE A 369 -34.05 -12.36 -8.61
C PHE A 369 -35.12 -13.31 -8.06
N SER A 370 -34.79 -14.01 -6.97
CA SER A 370 -35.76 -14.78 -6.20
C SER A 370 -36.65 -13.84 -5.40
N ILE A 371 -37.96 -13.91 -5.62
CA ILE A 371 -38.94 -13.14 -4.87
C ILE A 371 -39.14 -13.81 -3.52
N LEU A 372 -38.77 -13.10 -2.45
CA LEU A 372 -38.98 -13.51 -1.07
C LEU A 372 -40.12 -12.70 -0.47
N CYS A 373 -41.10 -13.36 0.13
CA CYS A 373 -42.14 -12.73 0.92
C CYS A 373 -41.69 -12.56 2.38
N GLN A 374 -42.11 -11.47 3.01
CA GLN A 374 -41.93 -11.30 4.45
C GLN A 374 -42.86 -12.26 5.19
N ASP A 375 -42.38 -12.88 6.27
CA ASP A 375 -43.10 -13.86 7.09
C ASP A 375 -43.50 -15.15 6.33
N GLU A 376 -42.65 -15.62 5.42
CA GLU A 376 -42.85 -16.91 4.72
C GLU A 376 -42.92 -18.09 5.69
N ILE A 377 -43.92 -18.95 5.47
CA ILE A 377 -44.03 -20.24 6.15
C ILE A 377 -42.88 -21.15 5.74
N GLN A 378 -42.47 -22.06 6.63
CA GLN A 378 -41.32 -22.95 6.41
C GLN A 378 -41.42 -23.77 5.12
N SER A 379 -42.62 -24.14 4.67
CA SER A 379 -42.84 -24.88 3.42
C SER A 379 -42.60 -24.05 2.15
N ALA A 380 -42.80 -22.72 2.20
CA ALA A 380 -42.57 -21.81 1.08
C ALA A 380 -41.07 -21.51 0.87
N HIS A 381 -40.22 -21.79 1.87
CA HIS A 381 -38.78 -21.49 1.86
C HIS A 381 -37.97 -22.29 0.82
N TRP A 382 -38.53 -23.38 0.26
CA TRP A 382 -37.81 -24.27 -0.66
C TRP A 382 -38.02 -23.97 -2.14
N SER A 383 -38.95 -23.07 -2.48
CA SER A 383 -39.29 -22.76 -3.88
C SER A 383 -39.73 -21.31 -4.01
N HIS A 384 -38.79 -20.44 -4.36
CA HIS A 384 -39.08 -19.03 -4.64
C HIS A 384 -39.30 -18.83 -6.14
N PRO A 385 -40.37 -18.12 -6.55
CA PRO A 385 -40.50 -17.70 -7.93
C PRO A 385 -39.35 -16.74 -8.26
N GLN A 386 -38.76 -16.93 -9.45
CA GLN A 386 -37.64 -16.13 -9.91
C GLN A 386 -38.09 -15.18 -11.02
N VAL A 387 -37.40 -14.05 -11.14
CA VAL A 387 -37.60 -13.05 -12.19
C VAL A 387 -36.26 -12.75 -12.85
N THR A 388 -36.24 -12.75 -14.17
CA THR A 388 -35.08 -12.33 -14.95
C THR A 388 -34.97 -10.81 -14.91
N ILE A 389 -33.77 -10.32 -14.61
CA ILE A 389 -33.45 -8.89 -14.66
C ILE A 389 -32.45 -8.67 -15.80
N PHE A 390 -32.89 -7.94 -16.81
CA PHE A 390 -32.04 -7.50 -17.92
C PHE A 390 -31.65 -6.04 -17.71
N THR A 391 -30.35 -5.78 -17.65
CA THR A 391 -29.79 -4.46 -17.36
C THR A 391 -29.21 -3.83 -18.61
N GLY A 392 -29.27 -2.51 -18.71
CA GLY A 392 -28.67 -1.78 -19.80
C GLY A 392 -28.17 -0.40 -19.37
N CYS A 393 -27.07 0.05 -19.96
CA CYS A 393 -26.57 1.41 -19.81
C CYS A 393 -26.27 1.99 -21.19
N ALA A 394 -26.89 3.14 -21.49
CA ALA A 394 -26.69 3.86 -22.73
C ALA A 394 -25.93 5.16 -22.48
N TRP A 395 -24.91 5.41 -23.30
CA TRP A 395 -24.16 6.66 -23.35
C TRP A 395 -24.45 7.39 -24.65
N SER A 396 -24.78 8.67 -24.54
CA SER A 396 -24.98 9.57 -25.68
C SER A 396 -24.21 10.86 -25.45
N ASP A 397 -23.45 11.28 -26.47
CA ASP A 397 -22.76 12.56 -26.48
C ASP A 397 -23.74 13.74 -26.63
N ALA A 398 -24.93 13.47 -27.19
CA ALA A 398 -26.00 14.45 -27.20
C ALA A 398 -26.45 14.73 -25.75
N GLY A 399 -25.94 15.83 -25.20
CA GLY A 399 -26.22 16.27 -23.84
C GLY A 399 -25.38 15.61 -22.74
N ASN A 400 -24.29 14.89 -23.08
CA ASN A 400 -23.45 14.15 -22.12
C ASN A 400 -24.29 13.26 -21.17
N ALA A 401 -25.29 12.59 -21.75
CA ALA A 401 -26.35 11.93 -21.00
C ALA A 401 -26.08 10.43 -20.88
N LYS A 402 -26.36 9.90 -19.68
CA LYS A 402 -26.26 8.48 -19.35
C LYS A 402 -27.64 7.98 -18.94
N HIS A 403 -28.13 6.95 -19.61
CA HIS A 403 -29.43 6.33 -19.29
C HIS A 403 -29.21 4.93 -18.79
N SER A 404 -29.84 4.60 -17.66
CA SER A 404 -29.84 3.24 -17.12
C SER A 404 -31.20 2.61 -17.37
N TYR A 405 -31.19 1.37 -17.83
CA TYR A 405 -32.35 0.57 -18.17
C TYR A 405 -32.37 -0.69 -17.31
N ILE A 406 -33.55 -1.02 -16.81
CA ILE A 406 -33.83 -2.28 -16.13
C ILE A 406 -35.13 -2.82 -16.71
N ILE A 407 -35.08 -4.02 -17.27
CA ILE A 407 -36.25 -4.77 -17.72
C ILE A 407 -36.41 -5.98 -16.82
N MET A 408 -37.60 -6.14 -16.26
CA MET A 408 -37.97 -7.27 -15.43
C MET A 408 -38.93 -8.16 -16.21
N SER A 409 -38.66 -9.47 -16.24
CA SER A 409 -39.50 -10.44 -16.93
C SER A 409 -39.60 -11.74 -16.14
N ASN A 410 -40.77 -12.37 -16.17
CA ASN A 410 -40.99 -13.72 -15.64
C ASN A 410 -40.45 -14.81 -16.58
N GLU A 411 -39.95 -14.45 -17.78
CA GLU A 411 -39.29 -15.39 -18.69
C GLU A 411 -37.88 -15.72 -18.16
N LEU A 412 -37.65 -16.97 -17.78
CA LEU A 412 -36.38 -17.42 -17.22
C LEU A 412 -35.39 -17.89 -18.30
N ASN A 413 -35.86 -18.10 -19.53
CA ASN A 413 -34.99 -18.47 -20.63
C ASN A 413 -34.22 -17.24 -21.13
N HIS A 414 -32.90 -17.27 -21.02
CA HIS A 414 -32.01 -16.23 -21.55
C HIS A 414 -31.69 -16.48 -23.03
N ASP A 415 -32.73 -16.65 -23.83
CA ASP A 415 -32.59 -16.96 -25.26
C ASP A 415 -32.57 -15.71 -26.14
N LYS A 416 -32.35 -15.92 -27.44
CA LYS A 416 -32.32 -14.85 -28.44
C LYS A 416 -33.65 -14.10 -28.57
N TYR A 417 -34.79 -14.72 -28.24
CA TYR A 417 -36.10 -14.10 -28.36
C TYR A 417 -36.36 -13.15 -27.19
N ALA A 418 -35.99 -13.56 -25.97
CA ALA A 418 -36.01 -12.71 -24.79
C ALA A 418 -35.12 -11.47 -24.99
N VAL A 419 -33.86 -11.68 -25.43
CA VAL A 419 -32.93 -10.59 -25.74
C VAL A 419 -33.51 -9.65 -26.80
N TRP A 420 -34.08 -10.17 -27.89
CA TRP A 420 -34.69 -9.33 -28.92
C TRP A 420 -35.86 -8.49 -28.39
N ALA A 421 -36.74 -9.08 -27.56
CA ALA A 421 -37.86 -8.37 -26.96
C ALA A 421 -37.39 -7.24 -26.03
N PHE A 422 -36.38 -7.51 -25.20
CA PHE A 422 -35.81 -6.52 -24.28
C PHE A 422 -35.12 -5.38 -25.05
N MET A 423 -34.27 -5.74 -26.03
CA MET A 423 -33.58 -4.76 -26.86
C MET A 423 -34.54 -3.88 -27.64
N ARG A 424 -35.65 -4.43 -28.15
CA ARG A 424 -36.67 -3.65 -28.86
C ARG A 424 -37.22 -2.54 -27.96
N LYS A 425 -37.55 -2.86 -26.71
CA LYS A 425 -38.06 -1.87 -25.74
C LYS A 425 -37.04 -0.78 -25.42
N ILE A 426 -35.77 -1.13 -25.23
CA ILE A 426 -34.70 -0.15 -24.98
C ILE A 426 -34.51 0.75 -26.20
N ILE A 427 -34.46 0.17 -27.40
CA ILE A 427 -34.27 0.92 -28.65
C ILE A 427 -35.46 1.85 -28.94
N ASP A 428 -36.69 1.41 -28.68
CA ASP A 428 -37.89 2.25 -28.86
C ASP A 428 -37.85 3.48 -27.95
N ASP A 429 -37.45 3.33 -26.68
CA ASP A 429 -37.25 4.46 -25.77
C ASP A 429 -36.09 5.37 -26.20
N LEU A 430 -34.97 4.80 -26.64
CA LEU A 430 -33.83 5.57 -27.16
C LEU A 430 -34.20 6.40 -28.39
N LYS A 431 -35.02 5.87 -29.30
CA LYS A 431 -35.53 6.61 -30.46
C LYS A 431 -36.42 7.79 -30.06
N GLN A 432 -37.22 7.63 -29.01
CA GLN A 432 -38.06 8.72 -28.50
C GLN A 432 -37.21 9.82 -27.86
N LYS A 433 -36.18 9.45 -27.09
CA LYS A 433 -35.28 10.40 -26.42
C LYS A 433 -34.31 11.08 -27.39
N TYR A 434 -33.86 10.38 -28.42
CA TYR A 434 -32.90 10.84 -29.41
C TYR A 434 -33.44 10.64 -30.83
N PRO A 435 -34.37 11.49 -31.29
CA PRO A 435 -34.98 11.35 -32.62
C PRO A 435 -33.97 11.42 -33.78
N GLU A 436 -32.86 12.13 -33.60
CA GLU A 436 -31.81 12.29 -34.60
C GLU A 436 -30.80 11.13 -34.61
N MET A 437 -30.91 10.19 -33.66
CA MET A 437 -30.00 9.03 -33.56
C MET A 437 -30.07 8.17 -34.82
N LYS A 438 -28.90 7.90 -35.41
CA LYS A 438 -28.79 7.07 -36.63
C LYS A 438 -28.22 5.68 -36.35
N LYS A 439 -27.48 5.52 -35.25
CA LYS A 439 -26.76 4.28 -34.96
C LYS A 439 -26.77 3.95 -33.47
N VAL A 440 -26.95 2.67 -33.15
CA VAL A 440 -26.75 2.12 -31.80
C VAL A 440 -25.65 1.06 -31.90
N SER A 441 -24.56 1.25 -31.16
CA SER A 441 -23.49 0.27 -31.01
C SER A 441 -23.75 -0.51 -29.73
N VAL A 442 -24.12 -1.79 -29.85
CA VAL A 442 -24.52 -2.66 -28.74
C VAL A 442 -23.36 -3.53 -28.29
N PHE A 443 -23.14 -3.59 -26.99
CA PHE A 443 -22.13 -4.40 -26.32
C PHE A 443 -22.81 -5.28 -25.27
N PHE A 444 -22.39 -6.54 -25.18
CA PHE A 444 -22.83 -7.52 -24.19
C PHE A 444 -21.71 -7.78 -23.19
#